data_AF-A0A7C2RNE5-F1
#
_entry.id   AF-A0A7C2RNE5-F1
#
_cell.length_a   1.000
_cell.length_b   1.000
_cell.length_c   1.000
_cell.angle_alpha   90.00
_cell.angle_beta   90.00
_cell.angle_gamma   90.00
#
_symmetry.space_group_name_H-M   'P 1'
#
loop_
_entity.id
_entity.type
_entity.pdbx_description
1 polymer ?
#
loop_
_entity_poly.entity_id
_entity_poly.type
_entity_poly.pdbx_seq_one_letter_code
_entity_poly.pdbx_strand_id
1 'polypeptide(L)' 'RVKYEKGVLKPLEPLEFPEGEELLVRIIDLEERIRRLQKYKGVLGSVDEELLEEAIEEAEQL' A
#
# COMPACT_ATOMS: atom_id res chain seq x y z
N ARG A 1 -0.87 -3.80 6.37
CA ARG A 1 -0.13 -4.71 5.43
C ARG A 1 -0.28 -6.16 5.91
N VAL A 2 -0.20 -7.14 5.01
CA VAL A 2 -0.35 -8.57 5.34
C VAL A 2 0.72 -9.42 4.65
N LYS A 3 1.05 -10.58 5.23
CA LYS A 3 1.78 -11.67 4.57
C LYS A 3 0.82 -12.75 4.12
N TYR A 4 0.95 -13.20 2.88
CA TYR A 4 0.21 -14.36 2.41
C TYR A 4 1.02 -15.64 2.64
N GLU A 5 0.51 -16.52 3.49
CA GLU A 5 1.17 -17.78 3.84
C GLU A 5 0.17 -18.94 3.78
N LYS A 6 0.45 -19.93 2.93
CA LYS A 6 -0.33 -21.19 2.82
C LYS A 6 -1.86 -20.97 2.65
N GLY A 7 -2.27 -19.95 1.90
CA GLY A 7 -3.69 -19.67 1.68
C GLY A 7 -4.31 -18.65 2.64
N VAL A 8 -3.55 -18.13 3.61
CA VAL A 8 -4.06 -17.24 4.66
C VAL A 8 -3.38 -15.87 4.59
N LEU A 9 -4.19 -14.80 4.68
CA LEU A 9 -3.70 -13.42 4.85
C LEU A 9 -3.40 -13.18 6.34
N LYS A 10 -2.13 -13.09 6.70
CA LYS A 10 -1.66 -12.81 8.05
C LYS A 10 -1.33 -11.34 8.23
N PRO A 11 -2.03 -10.61 9.11
CA PRO A 11 -1.68 -9.24 9.46
C PRO A 11 -0.23 -9.14 9.95
N LEU A 12 0.46 -8.06 9.57
CA LEU A 12 1.77 -7.75 10.17
C LEU A 12 1.64 -7.21 11.59
N GLU A 13 0.48 -6.63 11.90
CA GLU A 13 0.14 -6.02 13.18
C GLU A 13 -1.21 -6.57 13.65
N PRO A 14 -1.47 -6.64 14.97
CA PRO A 14 -2.77 -7.07 15.49
C PRO A 14 -3.92 -6.24 14.94
N LEU A 15 -5.03 -6.91 14.63
CA LEU A 15 -6.26 -6.27 14.16
C LEU A 15 -7.38 -6.58 15.16
N GLU A 16 -8.11 -5.55 15.59
CA GLU A 16 -9.21 -5.67 16.55
C GLU A 16 -10.56 -5.53 15.83
N PHE A 17 -10.94 -6.58 15.09
CA PHE A 17 -12.25 -6.66 14.42
C PHE A 17 -13.16 -7.67 15.11
N PRO A 18 -14.48 -7.39 15.20
CA PRO A 18 -15.49 -8.37 15.54
C PRO A 18 -15.34 -9.69 14.78
N GLU A 19 -15.46 -10.80 15.50
CA GLU A 19 -15.44 -12.13 14.88
C GLU A 19 -16.61 -12.31 13.91
N GLY A 20 -16.31 -12.79 12.70
CA GLY A 20 -17.30 -12.99 11.65
C GLY A 20 -17.60 -11.74 10.80
N GLU A 21 -16.94 -10.61 11.06
CA GLU A 21 -17.05 -9.42 10.21
C GLU A 21 -16.40 -9.65 8.84
N GLU A 22 -17.13 -9.29 7.77
CA GLU A 22 -16.59 -9.32 6.41
C GLU A 22 -15.79 -8.05 6.13
N LEU A 23 -14.51 -8.21 5.81
CA LEU A 23 -13.62 -7.10 5.50
C LEU A 23 -13.36 -7.03 3.99
N LEU A 24 -13.37 -5.82 3.45
CA LEU A 24 -12.96 -5.58 2.06
C LEU A 24 -11.44 -5.58 1.95
N VAL A 25 -10.88 -6.52 1.19
CA VAL A 25 -9.44 -6.62 0.95
C VAL A 25 -9.11 -6.09 -0.44
N ARG A 26 -8.18 -5.13 -0.50
CA ARG A 26 -7.63 -4.62 -1.76
C ARG A 26 -6.22 -5.20 -1.96
N ILE A 27 -6.04 -5.94 -3.06
CA ILE A 27 -4.72 -6.38 -3.50
C ILE A 27 -4.15 -5.27 -4.39
N ILE A 28 -2.98 -4.77 -4.02
CA ILE A 28 -2.30 -3.69 -4.76
C ILE A 28 -1.00 -4.27 -5.33
N ASP A 29 -0.80 -4.08 -6.63
CA ASP A 29 0.48 -4.38 -7.28
C ASP A 29 1.49 -3.27 -6.92
N LEU A 30 2.35 -3.56 -5.95
CA LEU A 30 3.41 -2.65 -5.52
C LEU A 30 4.41 -2.36 -6.64
N GLU A 31 4.66 -3.33 -7.53
CA GLU A 31 5.63 -3.18 -8.61
C GLU A 31 5.10 -2.24 -9.69
N GLU A 32 3.81 -2.35 -10.02
CA GLU A 32 3.15 -1.39 -10.90
C GLU A 32 3.07 0.01 -10.24
N ARG A 33 2.79 0.08 -8.93
CA ARG A 33 2.77 1.33 -8.16
C ARG A 33 4.13 2.04 -8.22
N ILE A 34 5.21 1.33 -7.93
CA ILE A 34 6.59 1.84 -8.02
C ILE A 34 6.94 2.27 -9.45
N ARG A 35 6.57 1.48 -10.47
CA ARG A 35 6.78 1.88 -11.87
C ARG A 35 6.05 3.17 -12.23
N ARG A 36 4.82 3.38 -11.73
CA ARG A 36 4.09 4.63 -11.93
C ARG A 36 4.81 5.78 -11.21
N LEU A 37 5.25 5.59 -9.97
CA LEU A 37 6.05 6.58 -9.22
C LEU A 37 7.32 7.00 -9.98
N GLN A 38 8.07 6.04 -10.50
CA GLN A 38 9.29 6.31 -11.27
C GLN A 38 9.04 7.15 -12.53
N LYS A 39 7.87 7.03 -13.18
CA LYS A 39 7.51 7.89 -14.33
C LYS A 39 7.38 9.36 -13.93
N TYR A 40 6.99 9.66 -12.70
CA TYR A 40 6.84 11.03 -12.19
C TYR A 40 8.14 11.59 -11.57
N LYS A 41 9.12 10.74 -11.23
CA LYS A 41 10.41 11.13 -10.64
C LYS A 41 11.20 12.13 -11.51
N GLY A 42 11.07 12.08 -12.83
CA GLY A 42 11.67 13.06 -13.74
C GLY A 42 10.89 14.38 -13.89
N VAL A 43 9.60 14.37 -13.52
CA VAL A 43 8.70 15.54 -13.64
C VAL A 43 8.71 16.37 -12.35
N LEU A 44 8.88 15.74 -11.19
CA LEU A 44 8.82 16.37 -9.87
C LEU A 44 10.18 16.91 -9.36
N GLY A 45 11.28 16.68 -10.08
CA GLY A 45 12.63 17.02 -9.60
C GLY A 45 13.18 15.97 -8.62
N SER A 46 14.33 16.25 -7.98
CA SER A 46 14.98 15.36 -7.00
C SER A 46 14.18 15.32 -5.69
N VAL A 47 13.03 14.67 -5.73
CA VAL A 47 12.19 14.38 -4.56
C VAL A 47 12.55 13.00 -4.05
N ASP A 48 12.73 12.90 -2.74
CA ASP A 48 12.97 11.63 -2.05
C ASP A 48 11.80 10.67 -2.27
N GLU A 49 12.12 9.42 -2.54
CA GLU A 49 11.13 8.39 -2.93
C GLU A 49 10.14 8.11 -1.81
N GLU A 50 10.60 8.15 -0.54
CA GLU A 50 9.76 8.03 0.65
C GLU A 50 8.74 9.18 0.77
N LEU A 51 9.16 10.43 0.51
CA LEU A 51 8.29 11.60 0.61
C LEU A 51 7.18 11.57 -0.46
N LEU A 52 7.51 11.09 -1.66
CA LEU A 52 6.55 10.90 -2.73
C LEU A 52 5.56 9.77 -2.41
N GLU A 53 6.04 8.70 -1.77
CA GLU A 53 5.21 7.56 -1.37
C GLU A 53 4.23 7.95 -0.27
N GLU A 54 4.66 8.68 0.76
CA GLU A 54 3.80 9.25 1.81
C GLU A 54 2.69 10.14 1.22
N ALA A 55 3.05 11.09 0.35
CA ALA A 55 2.08 12.02 -0.24
C ALA A 55 0.99 11.31 -1.07
N ILE A 56 1.34 10.20 -1.72
CA ILE A 56 0.39 9.39 -2.49
C ILE A 56 -0.46 8.50 -1.58
N GLU A 57 0.11 7.96 -0.51
CA GLU A 57 -0.64 7.25 0.52
C GLU A 57 -1.68 8.15 1.18
N GLU A 58 -1.32 9.39 1.52
CA GLU A 58 -2.26 10.38 2.05
C GLU A 58 -3.39 10.70 1.05
N ALA A 59 -3.08 10.87 -0.23
CA ALA A 59 -4.07 11.16 -1.27
C ALA A 59 -5.04 10.00 -1.54
N GLU A 60 -4.60 8.74 -1.38
CA GLU A 60 -5.44 7.55 -1.54
C GLU A 60 -6.33 7.25 -0.31
N GLN A 61 -6.09 7.90 0.83
CA GLN A 61 -6.88 7.79 2.07
C GLN A 61 -8.04 8.81 2.17
N LEU A 62 -8.20 9.70 1.19
CA LEU A 62 -9.32 10.67 1.05
C LEU A 62 -10.48 10.09 0.24
#